data_AF-A0A969X971-F1
#
_entry.id   AF-A0A969X971-F1
#
_cell.length_a   1.000
_cell.length_b   1.000
_cell.length_c   1.000
_cell.angle_alpha   90.00
_cell.angle_beta   90.00
_cell.angle_gamma   90.00
#
_symmetry.space_group_name_H-M   'P 1'
#
loop_
_entity.id
_entity.type
_entity.pdbx_description
1 polymer ?
#
loop_
_entity_poly.entity_id
_entity_poly.type
_entity_poly.pdbx_seq_one_letter_code
_entity_poly.pdbx_strand_id
1 'polypeptide(L)'
;MPNLGKPYLCGGVFLTQLIQARKPRAGVRERYAGDSDGLSDREIMLAFIKVMSPDFTVPAGNTFKENTSSYKNCRKSSGTYLPFA
;
A
#
# COMPACT_ATOMS: atom_id res chain seq x y z
N MET A 1 10.86 17.78 5.93
CA MET A 1 10.68 17.87 4.47
C MET A 1 12.07 17.86 3.84
N PRO A 2 12.38 16.94 2.92
CA PRO A 2 13.70 16.92 2.29
C PRO A 2 13.93 18.21 1.50
N ASN A 3 15.18 18.67 1.49
CA ASN A 3 15.63 19.90 0.84
C ASN A 3 15.12 20.01 -0.61
N LEU A 4 14.50 21.15 -0.94
CA LEU A 4 13.71 21.39 -2.16
C LEU A 4 14.48 21.25 -3.50
N GLY A 5 15.80 21.07 -3.46
CA GLY A 5 16.67 21.06 -4.65
C GLY A 5 17.17 19.69 -5.10
N LYS A 6 16.90 18.59 -4.36
CA LYS A 6 17.41 17.25 -4.73
C LYS A 6 16.26 16.26 -4.90
N PRO A 7 16.15 15.58 -6.06
CA PRO A 7 15.13 14.54 -6.23
C PRO A 7 15.38 13.39 -5.25
N TYR A 8 14.28 12.85 -4.72
CA TYR A 8 14.29 11.72 -3.80
C TYR A 8 13.15 10.76 -4.16
N LEU A 9 13.31 9.48 -3.81
CA LEU A 9 12.26 8.49 -3.97
C LEU A 9 11.30 8.58 -2.79
N CYS A 10 10.02 8.82 -3.08
CA CYS A 10 8.96 8.69 -2.10
C CYS A 10 8.69 7.22 -1.77
N GLY A 11 8.17 6.95 -0.57
CA GLY A 11 7.83 5.59 -0.14
C GLY A 11 6.81 4.89 -1.04
N GLY A 12 5.99 5.63 -1.80
CA GLY A 12 5.10 5.08 -2.82
C GLY A 12 5.81 4.36 -3.96
N VAL A 13 7.05 4.76 -4.29
CA VAL A 13 7.87 4.07 -5.28
C VAL A 13 8.20 2.67 -4.79
N PHE A 14 8.62 2.53 -3.53
CA PHE A 14 8.92 1.24 -2.94
C PHE A 14 7.69 0.33 -2.88
N LEU A 15 6.53 0.87 -2.48
CA LEU A 15 5.28 0.10 -2.51
C LEU A 15 4.93 -0.37 -3.93
N THR A 16 5.16 0.46 -4.95
CA THR A 16 4.94 0.08 -6.35
C THR A 16 5.87 -1.06 -6.77
N GLN A 17 7.14 -1.01 -6.37
CA GLN A 17 8.09 -2.11 -6.62
C GLN A 17 7.66 -3.41 -5.92
N LEU A 18 7.18 -3.34 -4.68
CA LEU A 18 6.62 -4.50 -3.98
C LEU A 18 5.40 -5.08 -4.69
N ILE A 19 4.50 -4.22 -5.21
CA ILE A 19 3.34 -4.66 -6.00
C ILE A 19 3.79 -5.38 -7.27
N GLN A 20 4.79 -4.86 -7.97
CA GLN A 20 5.32 -5.44 -9.21
C GLN A 20 6.09 -6.75 -8.98
N ALA A 21 6.81 -6.87 -7.87
CA ALA A 21 7.57 -8.07 -7.52
C ALA A 21 6.69 -9.24 -7.02
N ARG A 22 5.39 -8.98 -6.82
CA ARG A 22 4.46 -10.00 -6.33
C ARG A 22 4.15 -11.05 -7.39
N LYS A 23 3.73 -12.23 -6.94
CA LYS A 23 3.11 -13.25 -7.79
C LYS A 23 2.01 -12.65 -8.68
N PRO A 24 1.87 -13.10 -9.94
CA PRO A 24 0.78 -12.71 -10.81
C PRO A 24 -0.56 -12.87 -10.10
N ARG A 25 -1.43 -11.88 -10.28
CA ARG A 25 -2.76 -11.88 -9.68
C ARG A 25 -3.64 -12.93 -10.33
N ALA A 26 -4.58 -13.45 -9.55
CA ALA A 26 -5.66 -14.29 -10.04
C ALA A 26 -6.36 -13.61 -11.22
N GLY A 27 -6.65 -14.41 -12.25
CA GLY A 27 -7.29 -13.99 -13.47
C GLY A 27 -8.68 -13.40 -13.20
N VAL A 28 -9.19 -12.65 -14.17
CA VAL A 28 -10.50 -11.98 -14.07
C VAL A 28 -11.63 -12.97 -13.74
N ARG A 29 -11.55 -14.21 -14.26
CA ARG A 29 -12.54 -15.28 -14.01
C ARG A 29 -12.59 -15.73 -12.56
N GLU A 30 -11.43 -15.88 -11.91
CA GLU A 30 -11.32 -16.27 -10.50
C GLU A 30 -11.90 -15.17 -9.59
N ARG A 31 -11.68 -13.89 -9.93
CA ARG A 31 -12.29 -12.77 -9.20
C ARG A 31 -13.81 -12.72 -9.30
N TYR A 32 -14.39 -13.12 -10.43
CA TYR A 32 -15.84 -13.19 -10.58
C TYR A 32 -16.47 -14.31 -9.75
N ALA A 33 -15.71 -15.37 -9.45
CA ALA A 33 -16.13 -16.42 -8.51
C ALA A 33 -16.07 -15.97 -7.03
N GLY A 34 -15.61 -14.74 -6.76
CA GLY A 34 -15.46 -14.21 -5.41
C GLY A 34 -14.10 -14.52 -4.77
N ASP A 35 -13.19 -15.16 -5.50
CA ASP A 35 -11.86 -15.47 -4.97
C ASP A 35 -11.01 -14.21 -4.91
N SER A 36 -10.59 -13.86 -3.68
CA SER A 36 -9.51 -12.91 -3.45
C SER A 36 -8.22 -13.69 -3.36
N ASP A 37 -7.26 -13.34 -4.22
CA ASP A 37 -5.90 -13.85 -4.14
C ASP A 37 -5.15 -13.32 -2.90
N GLY A 38 -5.78 -12.44 -2.11
CA GLY A 38 -5.12 -11.68 -1.06
C GLY A 38 -4.07 -10.74 -1.65
N LEU A 39 -4.09 -10.54 -2.98
CA LEU A 39 -3.03 -9.91 -3.73
C LEU A 39 -3.24 -8.42 -4.12
N SER A 40 -4.22 -7.73 -3.54
CA SER A 40 -4.48 -6.32 -3.83
C SER A 40 -3.43 -5.36 -3.24
N ASP A 41 -3.33 -4.15 -3.81
CA ASP A 41 -2.46 -3.07 -3.30
C ASP A 41 -2.66 -2.81 -1.80
N ARG A 42 -3.92 -2.85 -1.35
CA ARG A 42 -4.32 -2.67 0.05
C ARG A 42 -3.74 -3.77 0.94
N GLU A 43 -3.75 -5.01 0.48
CA GLU A 43 -3.24 -6.15 1.23
C GLU A 43 -1.70 -6.15 1.29
N ILE A 44 -1.01 -5.75 0.21
CA ILE A 44 0.45 -5.54 0.27
C ILE A 44 0.78 -4.46 1.28
N MET A 45 0.08 -3.34 1.19
CA MET A 45 0.33 -2.22 2.08
C MET A 45 0.08 -2.59 3.54
N LEU A 46 -0.99 -3.34 3.83
CA LEU A 46 -1.25 -3.86 5.16
C LEU A 46 -0.14 -4.80 5.63
N ALA A 47 0.26 -5.76 4.79
CA ALA A 47 1.34 -6.69 5.12
C ALA A 47 2.65 -5.93 5.40
N PHE A 48 2.98 -4.94 4.56
CA PHE A 48 4.14 -4.08 4.73
C PHE A 48 4.09 -3.30 6.05
N ILE A 49 2.94 -2.71 6.38
CA ILE A 49 2.76 -2.02 7.68
C ILE A 49 2.94 -3.01 8.83
N LYS A 50 2.33 -4.20 8.75
CA LYS A 50 2.40 -5.20 9.83
C LYS A 50 3.80 -5.76 10.08
N VAL A 51 4.68 -5.73 9.08
CA VAL A 51 6.10 -6.07 9.28
C VAL A 51 6.78 -5.07 10.20
N MET A 52 6.41 -3.78 10.13
CA MET A 52 6.97 -2.71 10.95
C MET A 52 6.19 -2.48 12.27
N SER A 53 4.88 -2.68 12.23
CA SER A 53 3.93 -2.44 13.32
C SER A 53 2.91 -3.58 13.36
N PRO A 54 3.23 -4.69 14.05
CA PRO A 54 2.40 -5.90 14.08
C PRO A 54 0.97 -5.64 14.60
N ASP A 55 0.83 -4.70 15.54
CA ASP A 55 -0.44 -4.35 16.18
C ASP A 55 -1.32 -3.40 15.35
N PHE A 56 -0.93 -3.09 14.11
CA PHE A 56 -1.68 -2.17 13.26
C PHE A 56 -3.08 -2.72 12.92
N THR A 57 -4.09 -1.95 13.30
CA THR A 57 -5.51 -2.21 12.97
C THR A 57 -5.97 -1.39 11.77
N VAL A 58 -6.57 -2.05 10.79
CA VAL A 58 -7.12 -1.39 9.60
C VAL A 58 -8.36 -0.58 9.99
N PRO A 59 -8.45 0.72 9.61
CA PRO A 59 -9.66 1.50 9.87
C PRO A 59 -10.84 0.98 9.04
N ALA A 60 -12.06 1.18 9.56
CA ALA A 60 -13.28 0.76 8.89
C ALA A 60 -13.51 1.51 7.56
N GLY A 61 -14.26 0.87 6.66
CA GLY A 61 -14.66 1.46 5.38
C GLY A 61 -13.53 1.65 4.37
N ASN A 62 -13.63 2.71 3.56
CA ASN A 62 -12.73 2.97 2.43
C ASN A 62 -11.48 3.78 2.79
N THR A 63 -11.36 4.26 4.03
CA THR A 63 -10.27 5.15 4.45
C THR A 63 -8.89 4.55 4.22
N PHE A 64 -8.71 3.26 4.53
CA PHE A 64 -7.41 2.61 4.31
C PHE A 64 -7.07 2.46 2.82
N LYS A 65 -8.08 2.20 1.98
CA LYS A 65 -7.92 2.10 0.52
C LYS A 65 -7.49 3.44 -0.07
N GLU A 66 -8.09 4.55 0.38
CA GLU A 66 -7.74 5.90 -0.06
C GLU A 66 -6.32 6.30 0.38
N ASN A 67 -5.94 5.99 1.62
CA ASN A 67 -4.58 6.22 2.10
C ASN A 67 -3.56 5.37 1.33
N THR A 68 -3.89 4.12 1.01
CA THR A 68 -3.06 3.25 0.17
C THR A 68 -2.82 3.87 -1.20
N SER A 69 -3.90 4.31 -1.86
CA SER A 69 -3.81 4.98 -3.16
C SER A 69 -3.00 6.28 -3.08
N SER A 70 -3.22 7.09 -2.04
CA SER A 70 -2.51 8.36 -1.86
C SER A 70 -1.02 8.17 -1.61
N TYR A 71 -0.65 7.16 -0.82
CA TYR A 71 0.73 6.79 -0.55
C TYR A 71 1.42 6.27 -1.81
N LYS A 72 0.79 5.33 -2.53
CA LYS A 72 1.31 4.78 -3.80
C LYS A 72 1.59 5.88 -4.83
N ASN A 73 0.68 6.85 -4.94
CA ASN A 73 0.82 7.99 -5.86
C ASN A 73 1.67 9.13 -5.30
N CYS A 74 2.36 8.92 -4.17
CA CYS A 74 3.23 9.89 -3.52
C CYS A 74 2.57 11.23 -3.16
N ARG A 75 1.25 11.23 -2.96
CA ARG A 75 0.47 12.39 -2.50
C ARG A 75 0.54 12.55 -0.98
N LYS A 76 0.79 11.45 -0.24
CA LYS A 76 0.97 11.43 1.21
C LYS A 76 2.14 10.54 1.57
N SER A 77 3.04 11.01 2.45
CA SER A 77 4.15 10.22 2.97
C SER A 77 3.88 9.64 4.36
N SER A 78 3.02 10.29 5.15
CA SER A 78 2.69 9.91 6.53
C SER A 78 1.26 10.29 6.88
N GLY A 79 0.77 9.80 8.02
CA GLY A 79 -0.56 10.06 8.55
C GLY A 79 -0.99 9.00 9.56
N THR A 80 -2.18 9.15 10.15
CA THR A 80 -2.71 8.24 11.18
C THR A 80 -2.73 6.77 10.76
N TYR A 81 -2.96 6.51 9.47
CA TYR A 81 -3.04 5.16 8.90
C TYR A 81 -1.82 4.80 8.04
N LEU A 82 -0.74 5.59 8.14
CA LEU A 82 0.53 5.45 7.42
C LEU A 82 1.68 5.59 8.44
N PRO A 83 1.95 4.55 9.24
CA PRO A 83 2.90 4.62 10.36
C PRO A 83 4.36 4.48 9.87
N PHE A 84 4.76 5.31 8.90
CA PHE A 84 6.09 5.31 8.29
C PHE A 84 6.90 6.57 8.65
N ALA A 85 6.64 7.14 9.83
CA ALA A 85 7.27 8.37 10.30
C ALA A 85 8.77 8.19 10.57
#